data_AF-A0A537YDP3-F1
#
_entry.id   AF-A0A537YDP3-F1
#
_cell.length_a   1.000
_cell.length_b   1.000
_cell.length_c   1.000
_cell.angle_alpha   90.00
_cell.angle_beta   90.00
_cell.angle_gamma   90.00
#
_symmetry.space_group_name_H-M   'P 1'
#
loop_
_entity.id
_entity.type
_entity.pdbx_description
1 polymer ?
#
loop_
_entity_poly.entity_id
_entity_poly.type
_entity_poly.pdbx_seq_one_letter_code
_entity_poly.pdbx_strand_id
1 'polypeptide(L)'
;MSAHRTPEQAHEYAKLAEDRGLEVIIAAAGRAAHLAGVMAANTILPVIGVPIYSDQLGGADSLYSTVQMPSGVPVATVGLSNATNAAILAVQMLALSRPELRHQLRNFKKELSQGLKI
;
A
#
# COMPACT_ATOMS: atom_id res chain seq x y z
N MET A 1 -9.87 1.07 11.39
CA MET A 1 -8.82 0.24 12.02
C MET A 1 -7.59 1.07 12.31
N SER A 2 -6.90 0.82 13.43
CA SER A 2 -5.71 1.54 13.83
C SER A 2 -4.72 0.61 14.52
N ALA A 3 -3.47 0.59 14.06
CA ALA A 3 -2.41 -0.21 14.70
C ALA A 3 -2.19 0.14 16.18
N HIS A 4 -2.48 1.38 16.58
CA HIS A 4 -2.24 1.84 17.95
C HIS A 4 -3.48 1.82 18.84
N ARG A 5 -4.68 1.93 18.25
CA ARG A 5 -5.94 2.11 18.99
C ARG A 5 -6.90 0.93 18.88
N THR A 6 -6.79 0.14 17.81
CA THR A 6 -7.53 -1.12 17.65
C THR A 6 -6.60 -2.23 17.11
N PRO A 7 -5.53 -2.57 17.85
CA PRO A 7 -4.46 -3.45 17.37
C PRO A 7 -4.95 -4.87 17.05
N GLU A 8 -5.89 -5.41 17.83
CA GLU A 8 -6.50 -6.73 17.60
C GLU A 8 -7.26 -6.76 16.28
N GLN A 9 -8.07 -5.72 16.02
CA GLN A 9 -8.81 -5.58 14.78
C GLN A 9 -7.88 -5.49 13.56
N ALA A 10 -6.75 -4.76 13.69
CA ALA A 10 -5.77 -4.67 12.62
C ALA A 10 -5.08 -6.01 12.35
N HIS A 11 -4.71 -6.74 13.42
CA HIS A 11 -4.13 -8.08 13.31
C HIS A 11 -5.08 -9.07 12.65
N GLU A 12 -6.31 -9.17 13.16
CA GLU A 12 -7.31 -10.12 12.67
C GLU A 12 -7.64 -9.86 11.20
N TYR A 13 -7.77 -8.58 10.81
CA TYR A 13 -8.05 -8.23 9.42
C TYR A 13 -6.94 -8.69 8.46
N ALA A 14 -5.67 -8.56 8.85
CA ALA A 14 -4.53 -9.02 8.05
C ALA A 14 -4.45 -10.53 7.98
N LYS A 15 -4.61 -11.21 9.13
CA LYS A 15 -4.57 -12.68 9.22
C LYS A 15 -5.63 -13.33 8.33
N LEU A 16 -6.85 -12.80 8.36
CA LEU A 16 -7.99 -13.32 7.59
C LEU A 16 -8.10 -12.65 6.20
N ALA A 17 -7.08 -11.93 5.74
CA ALA A 17 -7.17 -11.23 4.46
C ALA A 17 -7.23 -12.23 3.28
N GLU A 18 -6.32 -13.20 3.26
CA GLU A 18 -6.26 -14.23 2.21
C GLU A 18 -7.52 -15.09 2.18
N ASP A 19 -8.01 -15.54 3.34
CA ASP A 19 -9.24 -16.34 3.46
C ASP A 19 -10.48 -15.62 2.92
N ARG A 20 -10.49 -14.29 2.99
CA ARG A 20 -11.56 -13.44 2.43
C ARG A 20 -11.38 -13.14 0.94
N GLY A 21 -10.34 -13.69 0.30
CA GLY A 21 -10.03 -13.50 -1.11
C GLY A 21 -9.36 -12.15 -1.43
N LEU A 22 -8.77 -11.47 -0.45
CA LEU A 22 -7.94 -10.30 -0.73
C LEU A 22 -6.64 -10.76 -1.37
N GLU A 23 -6.11 -9.94 -2.27
CA GLU A 23 -4.86 -10.24 -2.98
C GLU A 23 -3.77 -9.18 -2.76
N VAL A 24 -4.16 -7.95 -2.40
CA VAL A 24 -3.24 -6.85 -2.10
C VAL A 24 -3.88 -6.00 -1.00
N ILE A 25 -3.08 -5.56 -0.02
CA ILE A 25 -3.52 -4.64 1.03
C ILE A 25 -2.87 -3.28 0.82
N ILE A 26 -3.66 -2.20 0.85
CA ILE A 26 -3.14 -0.83 0.90
C ILE A 26 -3.37 -0.27 2.30
N ALA A 27 -2.29 0.14 2.98
CA ALA A 27 -2.33 0.70 4.32
C ALA A 27 -1.79 2.13 4.32
N ALA A 28 -2.63 3.08 4.73
CA ALA A 28 -2.29 4.49 4.85
C ALA A 28 -2.14 4.89 6.32
N ALA A 29 -1.02 5.52 6.68
CA ALA A 29 -0.80 6.03 8.03
C ALA A 29 0.18 7.22 8.01
N GLY A 30 0.03 8.13 8.98
CA GLY A 30 0.92 9.28 9.17
C GLY A 30 1.60 9.24 10.53
N ARG A 31 2.57 10.15 10.73
CA ARG A 31 3.44 10.23 11.90
C ARG A 31 4.25 8.94 12.08
N ALA A 32 4.18 8.31 13.25
CA ALA A 32 4.71 6.97 13.48
C ALA A 32 3.84 5.91 12.77
N ALA A 33 4.02 5.78 11.46
CA ALA A 33 3.13 5.12 10.52
C ALA A 33 3.23 3.58 10.54
N HIS A 34 2.80 2.93 11.64
CA HIS A 34 3.00 1.49 11.83
C HIS A 34 2.00 0.56 11.13
N LEU A 35 0.92 1.10 10.55
CA LEU A 35 -0.18 0.27 10.04
C LEU A 35 0.27 -0.71 8.95
N ALA A 36 1.07 -0.25 7.98
CA ALA A 36 1.53 -1.11 6.89
C ALA A 36 2.44 -2.24 7.39
N GLY A 37 3.35 -1.94 8.32
CA GLY A 37 4.21 -2.96 8.94
C GLY A 37 3.40 -3.99 9.75
N VAL A 38 2.38 -3.55 10.50
CA VAL A 38 1.48 -4.47 11.24
C VAL A 38 0.71 -5.38 10.29
N MET A 39 0.22 -4.86 9.16
CA MET A 39 -0.44 -5.69 8.14
C MET A 39 0.55 -6.72 7.57
N ALA A 40 1.73 -6.27 7.12
CA ALA A 40 2.74 -7.12 6.50
C ALA A 40 3.27 -8.22 7.42
N ALA A 41 3.34 -7.97 8.73
CA ALA A 41 3.76 -8.97 9.70
C ALA A 41 2.72 -10.10 9.90
N ASN A 42 1.48 -9.91 9.47
CA ASN A 42 0.35 -10.79 9.77
C ASN A 42 -0.30 -11.42 8.52
N THR A 43 0.27 -11.22 7.34
CA THR A 43 -0.24 -11.81 6.10
C THR A 43 0.91 -12.14 5.15
N ILE A 44 0.69 -13.09 4.25
CA ILE A 44 1.61 -13.36 3.13
C ILE A 44 1.30 -12.49 1.90
N LEU A 45 0.15 -11.80 1.91
CA LEU A 45 -0.26 -10.95 0.80
C LEU A 45 0.66 -9.72 0.67
N PRO A 46 0.91 -9.22 -0.55
CA PRO A 46 1.58 -7.96 -0.77
C PRO A 46 0.89 -6.81 -0.01
N VAL A 47 1.69 -6.04 0.74
CA VAL A 47 1.24 -4.83 1.43
C VAL A 47 1.89 -3.60 0.82
N ILE A 48 1.06 -2.65 0.42
CA ILE A 48 1.47 -1.33 -0.09
C ILE A 48 1.27 -0.29 1.02
N GLY A 49 2.35 0.41 1.36
CA GLY A 49 2.34 1.48 2.37
C GLY A 49 2.19 2.86 1.73
N VAL A 50 1.21 3.63 2.20
CA VAL A 50 1.02 5.04 1.82
C VAL A 50 1.37 5.94 3.01
N PRO A 51 2.59 6.50 3.05
CA PRO A 51 2.99 7.39 4.12
C PRO A 51 2.23 8.71 3.97
N ILE A 52 1.40 9.07 4.94
CA ILE A 52 0.58 10.28 4.91
C ILE A 52 1.41 11.46 5.40
N TYR A 53 1.42 12.53 4.60
CA TYR A 53 2.10 13.78 4.93
C TYR A 53 1.67 14.33 6.30
N SER A 54 2.66 14.84 7.05
CA SER A 54 2.50 15.54 8.32
C SER A 54 3.32 16.84 8.29
N ASP A 55 2.79 17.92 8.85
CA ASP A 55 3.47 19.23 8.83
C ASP A 55 4.74 19.26 9.67
N GLN A 56 4.78 18.52 10.78
CA GLN A 56 5.87 18.62 11.75
C GLN A 56 7.24 18.22 11.17
N LEU A 57 7.26 17.21 10.30
CA LEU A 57 8.48 16.66 9.71
C LEU A 57 8.39 16.52 8.19
N GLY A 58 7.46 17.24 7.55
CA GLY A 58 7.24 17.18 6.10
C GLY A 58 6.91 15.77 5.58
N GLY A 59 6.33 14.91 6.42
CA GLY A 59 6.08 13.50 6.13
C GLY A 59 7.29 12.56 6.22
N ALA A 60 8.49 13.05 6.57
CA ALA A 60 9.69 12.21 6.71
C ALA A 60 9.51 11.13 7.79
N ASP A 61 8.83 11.47 8.89
CA ASP A 61 8.42 10.53 9.93
C ASP A 61 7.62 9.36 9.36
N SER A 62 6.63 9.67 8.55
CA SER A 62 5.68 8.72 7.97
C SER A 62 6.36 7.87 6.92
N LEU A 63 7.20 8.49 6.07
CA LEU A 63 7.99 7.81 5.05
C LEU A 63 8.94 6.81 5.69
N TYR A 64 9.80 7.24 6.61
CA TYR A 64 10.79 6.36 7.23
C TYR A 64 10.15 5.28 8.11
N SER A 65 9.04 5.59 8.80
CA SER A 65 8.29 4.58 9.55
C SER A 65 7.62 3.53 8.67
N THR A 66 7.39 3.81 7.39
CA THR A 66 6.75 2.88 6.44
C THR A 66 7.79 2.09 5.63
N VAL A 67 8.85 2.75 5.14
CA VAL A 67 9.80 2.15 4.18
C VAL A 67 10.93 1.37 4.83
N GLN A 68 11.36 1.73 6.04
CA GLN A 68 12.53 1.12 6.71
C GLN A 68 12.16 -0.17 7.44
N MET A 69 11.53 -1.11 6.73
CA MET A 69 11.21 -2.43 7.27
C MET A 69 12.47 -3.31 7.42
N PRO A 70 12.56 -4.14 8.47
CA PRO A 70 13.65 -5.10 8.61
C PRO A 70 13.56 -6.20 7.54
N SER A 71 14.69 -6.88 7.30
CA SER A 71 14.74 -8.03 6.38
C SER A 71 13.73 -9.11 6.78
N GLY A 72 12.97 -9.60 5.80
CA GLY A 72 11.98 -10.67 5.98
C GLY A 72 10.52 -10.21 6.01
N VAL A 73 10.22 -8.93 6.27
CA VAL A 73 8.84 -8.40 6.32
C VAL A 73 8.71 -7.15 5.44
N PRO A 74 8.60 -7.30 4.11
CA PRO A 74 8.65 -6.17 3.19
C PRO A 74 7.32 -5.37 3.14
N VAL A 75 7.43 -4.07 2.86
CA VAL A 75 6.30 -3.19 2.51
C VAL A 75 6.65 -2.42 1.23
N ALA A 76 5.78 -2.47 0.23
CA ALA A 76 5.93 -1.69 -0.99
C ALA A 76 5.49 -0.24 -0.73
N THR A 77 6.44 0.65 -0.45
CA THR A 77 6.13 2.04 -0.06
C THR A 77 6.05 2.95 -1.29
N VAL A 78 4.96 3.72 -1.42
CA VAL A 78 4.81 4.74 -2.47
C VAL A 78 5.16 6.14 -1.95
N GLY A 79 5.11 7.16 -2.82
CA GLY A 79 5.36 8.55 -2.44
C GLY A 79 4.38 9.08 -1.38
N LEU A 80 4.78 10.18 -0.72
CA LEU A 80 3.99 10.84 0.32
C LEU A 80 2.57 11.16 -0.16
N SER A 81 1.58 10.78 0.64
CA SER A 81 0.14 10.94 0.39
C SER A 81 -0.32 10.47 -1.00
N ASN A 82 0.45 9.59 -1.66
CA ASN A 82 0.19 9.21 -3.04
C ASN A 82 -0.66 7.93 -3.13
N ALA A 83 -1.91 8.04 -2.69
CA ALA A 83 -2.87 6.93 -2.77
C ALA A 83 -3.13 6.48 -4.22
N THR A 84 -3.05 7.39 -5.19
CA THR A 84 -3.19 7.10 -6.62
C THR A 84 -2.15 6.08 -7.08
N ASN A 85 -0.87 6.29 -6.76
CA ASN A 85 0.17 5.33 -7.10
C ASN A 85 0.03 4.01 -6.35
N ALA A 86 -0.50 4.02 -5.12
CA ALA A 86 -0.79 2.77 -4.41
C ALA A 86 -1.86 1.93 -5.13
N ALA A 87 -2.93 2.57 -5.59
CA ALA A 87 -3.97 1.90 -6.38
C ALA A 87 -3.42 1.38 -7.71
N ILE A 88 -2.64 2.19 -8.44
CA ILE A 88 -2.02 1.78 -9.70
C ILE A 88 -1.06 0.60 -9.48
N LEU A 89 -0.25 0.63 -8.40
CA LEU A 89 0.66 -0.46 -8.07
C LEU A 89 -0.09 -1.75 -7.71
N ALA A 90 -1.19 -1.65 -6.96
CA ALA A 90 -2.04 -2.81 -6.68
C ALA A 90 -2.59 -3.42 -7.98
N VAL A 91 -3.08 -2.60 -8.92
CA VAL A 91 -3.53 -3.08 -10.23
C VAL A 91 -2.38 -3.68 -11.04
N GLN A 92 -1.17 -3.14 -10.95
CA GLN A 92 0.02 -3.74 -11.58
C GLN A 92 0.35 -5.12 -11.03
N MET A 93 0.23 -5.33 -9.71
CA MET A 93 0.40 -6.66 -9.08
C MET A 93 -0.66 -7.63 -9.60
N LEU A 94 -1.93 -7.23 -9.61
CA LEU A 94 -3.04 -8.07 -10.07
C LEU A 94 -2.95 -8.41 -11.58
N ALA A 95 -2.44 -7.49 -12.39
CA ALA A 95 -2.29 -7.66 -13.84
C ALA A 95 -1.22 -8.69 -14.26
N LEU A 96 -0.41 -9.17 -13.32
CA LEU A 96 0.53 -10.27 -13.57
C LEU A 96 -0.21 -11.57 -13.94
N SER A 97 -1.37 -11.82 -13.35
CA SER A 97 -2.21 -12.99 -13.66
C SER A 97 -3.48 -12.65 -14.45
N ARG A 98 -3.80 -11.37 -14.62
CA ARG A 98 -5.05 -10.88 -15.26
C ARG A 98 -4.80 -10.14 -16.59
N PRO A 99 -4.96 -10.80 -17.75
CA PRO A 99 -4.70 -10.21 -19.07
C PRO A 99 -5.51 -8.93 -19.36
N GLU A 100 -6.74 -8.86 -18.88
CA GLU A 100 -7.64 -7.73 -19.02
C GLU A 100 -7.10 -6.47 -18.30
N LEU A 101 -6.64 -6.62 -17.04
CA LEU A 101 -6.01 -5.53 -16.30
C LEU A 101 -4.70 -5.10 -16.96
N ARG A 102 -3.94 -6.05 -17.51
CA ARG A 102 -2.71 -5.76 -18.26
C ARG A 102 -2.99 -4.91 -19.51
N HIS A 103 -4.07 -5.21 -20.23
CA HIS A 103 -4.50 -4.41 -21.37
C HIS A 103 -4.93 -3.01 -20.93
N GLN A 104 -5.74 -2.89 -19.88
CA GLN A 104 -6.16 -1.61 -19.32
C GLN A 104 -4.97 -0.75 -18.87
N LEU A 105 -3.98 -1.35 -18.20
CA LEU A 105 -2.75 -0.66 -17.81
C LEU A 105 -1.95 -0.14 -19.00
N ARG A 106 -1.85 -0.91 -20.09
CA ARG A 106 -1.17 -0.46 -21.33
C ARG A 106 -1.87 0.75 -21.93
N ASN A 107 -3.19 0.72 -22.01
CA ASN A 107 -3.99 1.84 -22.50
C ASN A 107 -3.84 3.06 -21.60
N PHE A 108 -3.96 2.89 -20.29
CA PHE A 108 -3.74 3.95 -19.31
C PHE A 108 -2.36 4.61 -19.48
N LYS A 109 -1.29 3.82 -19.64
CA LYS A 109 0.06 4.37 -19.89
C LYS A 109 0.16 5.12 -21.23
N LYS A 110 -0.55 4.66 -22.27
CA LYS A 110 -0.64 5.37 -23.55
C LYS A 110 -1.38 6.71 -23.39
N GLU A 111 -2.52 6.72 -22.71
CA GLU A 111 -3.29 7.95 -22.45
C GLU A 111 -2.50 8.95 -21.61
N LEU A 112 -1.74 8.50 -20.61
CA LEU A 112 -0.82 9.36 -19.85
C LEU A 112 0.22 10.02 -20.75
N SER A 113 0.81 9.27 -21.69
CA SER A 113 1.76 9.85 -22.66
C SER A 113 1.12 10.87 -23.61
N GLN A 114 -0.21 10.85 -23.72
CA GLN A 114 -1.02 11.76 -24.53
C GLN A 114 -1.62 12.91 -23.71
N GLY A 115 -1.24 13.03 -22.43
CA GLY A 115 -1.62 14.16 -21.58
C GLY A 115 -2.85 13.93 -20.69
N LEU A 116 -3.27 12.67 -20.48
CA LEU A 116 -4.24 12.35 -19.43
C LEU A 116 -3.75 12.90 -18.08
N LYS A 117 -4.64 13.62 -17.37
CA LYS A 117 -4.38 14.14 -16.03
C LYS A 117 -5.00 13.21 -14.98
N ILE A 118 -4.29 13.01 -13.87
CA ILE A 118 -4.65 12.16 -12.74
C ILE A 118 -4.71 12.99 -11.46
#